data_AF-A0A960QAY9-F1
#
_entry.id   AF-A0A960QAY9-F1
#
_cell.length_a   1.000
_cell.length_b   1.000
_cell.length_c   1.000
_cell.angle_alpha   90.00
_cell.angle_beta   90.00
_cell.angle_gamma   90.00
#
_symmetry.space_group_name_H-M   'P 1'
#
loop_
_entity.id
_entity.type
_entity.pdbx_description
1 polymer ?
#
loop_
_entity_poly.entity_id
_entity_poly.type
_entity_poly.pdbx_seq_one_letter_code
_entity_poly.pdbx_strand_id
1 'polypeptide(L)'
;FEDKGSWSYIGTDCLDIPRDSPTMNFGWLDQGVVLHEFGHAIGLIHEHQNPLGGIRWNRQQVIRDLSGAPNFWDLDTIEHNMFETYDRDQINGTRLDAESVMLYAIPDSWTADDFHSVSNDALSATDKSFIGSEVNYPFPEDVEEVPEVPVTRVQHVEAEITVPGEQDLYTFVVDRAALYTVETGGATDVVLAVFGPDSKTRLVGENDDGGEGHNARFSGRLEPGRYYVQVRHFDRGGGVGAYSLRVLV
;
A
#
# COMPACT_ATOMS: atom_id res chain seq x y z
N PHE A 1 7.65 21.98 6.30
CA PHE A 1 6.25 21.58 6.52
C PHE A 1 5.47 22.85 6.81
N GLU A 2 4.51 23.20 5.95
CA GLU A 2 3.71 24.43 6.05
C GLU A 2 2.57 24.28 7.08
N ASP A 3 2.06 23.06 7.26
CA ASP A 3 1.05 22.72 8.27
C ASP A 3 1.64 21.99 9.48
N LYS A 4 1.02 22.20 10.65
CA LYS A 4 1.35 21.51 11.90
C LYS A 4 0.57 20.20 12.02
N GLY A 5 1.21 19.14 12.51
CA GLY A 5 0.59 17.82 12.72
C GLY A 5 0.73 16.92 11.49
N SER A 6 0.61 15.61 11.69
CA SER A 6 0.52 14.62 10.61
C SER A 6 -0.89 14.01 10.63
N TRP A 7 -1.47 13.81 9.46
CA TRP A 7 -2.84 13.30 9.31
C TRP A 7 -3.08 12.76 7.89
N SER A 8 -4.08 11.90 7.74
CA SER A 8 -4.61 11.42 6.47
C SER A 8 -6.12 11.20 6.57
N TYR A 9 -6.84 11.41 5.47
CA TYR A 9 -8.19 10.85 5.33
C TYR A 9 -8.11 9.32 5.23
N ILE A 10 -9.23 8.66 5.54
CA ILE A 10 -9.29 7.21 5.67
C ILE A 10 -9.74 6.57 4.35
N GLY A 11 -8.89 5.73 3.76
CA GLY A 11 -9.24 4.92 2.60
C GLY A 11 -9.85 5.73 1.45
N THR A 12 -11.04 5.30 1.01
CA THR A 12 -11.75 5.91 -0.11
C THR A 12 -12.37 7.27 0.18
N ASP A 13 -12.39 7.74 1.43
CA ASP A 13 -12.85 9.11 1.78
C ASP A 13 -12.01 10.17 1.05
N CYS A 14 -10.75 9.83 0.71
CA CYS A 14 -9.88 10.66 -0.13
C CYS A 14 -10.50 11.00 -1.49
N LEU A 15 -11.42 10.18 -2.02
CA LEU A 15 -12.07 10.40 -3.32
C LEU A 15 -13.12 11.52 -3.28
N ASP A 16 -13.62 11.86 -2.10
CA ASP A 16 -14.60 12.94 -1.90
C ASP A 16 -13.94 14.31 -1.69
N ILE A 17 -12.61 14.35 -1.56
CA ILE A 17 -11.85 15.57 -1.36
C ILE A 17 -11.55 16.26 -2.72
N PRO A 18 -11.67 17.60 -2.82
CA PRO A 18 -11.32 18.34 -4.03
C PRO A 18 -9.89 18.05 -4.50
N ARG A 19 -9.69 17.94 -5.82
CA ARG A 19 -8.40 17.56 -6.43
C ARG A 19 -7.24 18.51 -6.12
N ASP A 20 -7.54 19.75 -5.73
CA ASP A 20 -6.57 20.79 -5.36
C ASP A 20 -6.36 20.90 -3.84
N SER A 21 -6.99 20.02 -3.06
CA SER A 21 -6.86 19.97 -1.60
C SER A 21 -6.05 18.73 -1.17
N PRO A 22 -5.23 18.85 -0.11
CA PRO A 22 -4.46 17.72 0.40
C PRO A 22 -5.39 16.67 1.01
N THR A 23 -5.09 15.38 0.78
CA THR A 23 -5.74 14.25 1.46
C THR A 23 -4.88 13.65 2.57
N MET A 24 -3.65 14.13 2.72
CA MET A 24 -2.68 13.71 3.72
C MET A 24 -1.68 14.85 3.94
N ASN A 25 -1.20 15.00 5.17
CA ASN A 25 -0.14 15.92 5.53
C ASN A 25 0.89 15.24 6.43
N PHE A 26 2.15 15.61 6.23
CA PHE A 26 3.25 15.26 7.13
C PHE A 26 3.74 16.53 7.81
N GLY A 27 3.56 16.63 9.13
CA GLY A 27 4.12 17.72 9.93
C GLY A 27 5.63 17.56 10.17
N TRP A 28 6.09 16.32 10.09
CA TRP A 28 7.49 15.89 10.15
C TRP A 28 7.62 14.53 9.46
N LEU A 29 8.86 14.08 9.22
CA LEU A 29 9.13 12.82 8.53
C LEU A 29 9.96 11.89 9.40
N ASP A 30 9.33 10.78 9.79
CA ASP A 30 9.97 9.59 10.34
C ASP A 30 9.21 8.35 9.82
N GLN A 31 9.83 7.17 9.96
CA GLN A 31 9.30 5.94 9.40
C GLN A 31 7.93 5.56 10.01
N GLY A 32 7.77 5.71 11.34
CA GLY A 32 6.54 5.36 12.03
C GLY A 32 5.38 6.21 11.57
N VAL A 33 5.57 7.53 11.48
CA VAL A 33 4.54 8.45 10.98
C VAL A 33 4.17 8.16 9.54
N VAL A 34 5.14 7.92 8.65
CA VAL A 34 4.81 7.57 7.25
C VAL A 34 3.99 6.28 7.18
N LEU A 35 4.36 5.25 7.94
CA LEU A 35 3.60 4.00 8.00
C LEU A 35 2.19 4.21 8.58
N HIS A 36 2.04 5.03 9.61
CA HIS A 36 0.76 5.36 10.25
C HIS A 36 -0.18 6.08 9.29
N GLU A 37 0.26 7.18 8.67
CA GLU A 37 -0.60 7.96 7.78
C GLU A 37 -0.98 7.18 6.53
N PHE A 38 -0.07 6.36 5.98
CA PHE A 38 -0.43 5.45 4.89
C PHE A 38 -1.35 4.32 5.35
N GLY A 39 -1.28 3.90 6.62
CA GLY A 39 -2.28 3.02 7.23
C GLY A 39 -3.69 3.60 7.13
N HIS A 40 -3.86 4.88 7.49
CA HIS A 40 -5.12 5.59 7.27
C HIS A 40 -5.51 5.64 5.79
N ALA A 41 -4.58 5.97 4.89
CA ALA A 41 -4.86 6.01 3.45
C ALA A 41 -5.33 4.66 2.87
N ILE A 42 -4.98 3.54 3.51
CA ILE A 42 -5.49 2.19 3.17
C ILE A 42 -6.64 1.73 4.08
N GLY A 43 -7.31 2.65 4.78
CA GLY A 43 -8.54 2.36 5.51
C GLY A 43 -8.36 1.85 6.93
N LEU A 44 -7.14 1.85 7.48
CA LEU A 44 -6.93 1.53 8.89
C LEU A 44 -7.32 2.71 9.78
N ILE A 45 -7.94 2.37 10.91
CA ILE A 45 -8.25 3.32 12.00
C ILE A 45 -7.24 3.16 13.13
N HIS A 46 -7.31 4.04 14.13
CA HIS A 46 -6.47 3.89 15.32
C HIS A 46 -6.83 2.63 16.12
N GLU A 47 -5.80 1.90 16.54
CA GLU A 47 -5.93 0.62 17.25
C GLU A 47 -6.67 0.78 18.60
N HIS A 48 -6.54 1.93 19.28
CA HIS A 48 -7.24 2.18 20.54
C HIS A 48 -8.75 2.44 20.38
N GLN A 49 -9.21 2.73 19.16
CA GLN A 49 -10.62 2.93 18.83
C GLN A 49 -11.30 1.63 18.36
N ASN A 50 -10.59 0.50 18.44
CA ASN A 50 -11.10 -0.80 18.08
C ASN A 50 -12.29 -1.21 18.99
N PRO A 51 -13.43 -1.68 18.42
CA PRO A 51 -14.63 -2.06 19.19
C PRO A 51 -14.48 -3.29 20.11
N LEU A 52 -13.41 -4.07 19.96
CA LEU A 52 -13.07 -5.11 20.93
C LEU A 52 -12.46 -4.53 22.21
N GLY A 53 -12.09 -3.25 22.17
CA GLY A 53 -11.53 -2.51 23.30
C GLY A 53 -10.19 -3.09 23.75
N GLY A 54 -9.80 -2.72 24.97
CA GLY A 54 -8.61 -3.28 25.60
C GLY A 54 -7.94 -2.31 26.57
N ILE A 55 -8.10 -1.01 26.33
CA ILE A 55 -7.50 0.02 27.18
C ILE A 55 -8.49 0.46 28.26
N ARG A 56 -8.05 0.38 29.51
CA ARG A 56 -8.81 0.89 30.65
C ARG A 56 -8.38 2.32 30.94
N TRP A 57 -9.05 3.29 30.33
CA TRP A 57 -8.67 4.70 30.43
C TRP A 57 -8.84 5.31 31.84
N ASN A 58 -7.81 6.00 32.30
CA ASN A 58 -7.92 7.04 33.34
C ASN A 58 -8.37 8.35 32.67
N ARG A 59 -9.67 8.40 32.33
CA ARG A 59 -10.27 9.49 31.54
C ARG A 59 -9.98 10.88 32.10
N GLN A 60 -9.97 11.03 33.42
CA GLN A 60 -9.71 12.33 34.05
C GLN A 60 -8.29 12.84 33.76
N GLN A 61 -7.30 11.95 33.74
CA GLN A 61 -5.91 12.31 33.44
C GLN A 61 -5.74 12.62 31.94
N VAL A 62 -6.30 11.79 31.07
CA VAL A 62 -6.31 12.03 29.60
C VAL A 62 -6.92 13.39 29.27
N ILE A 63 -8.11 13.69 29.80
CA ILE A 63 -8.78 14.97 29.58
C ILE A 63 -7.93 16.13 30.09
N ARG A 64 -7.34 16.00 31.29
CA ARG A 64 -6.49 17.04 31.88
C ARG A 64 -5.29 17.37 31.00
N ASP A 65 -4.59 16.36 30.49
CA ASP A 65 -3.36 16.56 29.72
C ASP A 65 -3.66 17.06 28.30
N LEU A 66 -4.65 16.49 27.62
CA LEU A 66 -5.02 16.88 26.25
C LEU A 66 -5.70 18.25 26.16
N SER A 67 -6.35 18.70 27.24
CA SER A 67 -6.86 20.09 27.34
C SER A 67 -5.73 21.12 27.50
N GLY A 68 -4.52 20.67 27.86
CA GLY A 68 -3.33 21.50 28.02
C GLY A 68 -2.46 21.57 26.77
N ALA A 69 -1.32 22.26 26.88
CA ALA A 69 -0.32 22.28 25.83
C ALA A 69 0.26 20.88 25.58
N PRO A 70 0.60 20.50 24.33
CA PRO A 70 0.56 21.32 23.12
C PRO A 70 -0.77 21.29 22.35
N ASN A 71 -1.71 20.42 22.74
CA ASN A 71 -2.90 20.10 21.93
C ASN A 71 -4.04 21.11 22.12
N PHE A 72 -4.33 21.48 23.37
CA PHE A 72 -5.44 22.36 23.73
C PHE A 72 -6.79 21.92 23.16
N TRP A 73 -7.04 20.60 23.13
CA TRP A 73 -8.28 20.04 22.62
C TRP A 73 -9.44 20.33 23.57
N ASP A 74 -10.62 20.58 23.01
CA ASP A 74 -11.85 20.61 23.81
C ASP A 74 -12.31 19.19 24.17
N LEU A 75 -13.32 19.11 25.05
CA LEU A 75 -13.81 17.82 25.53
C LEU A 75 -14.36 16.97 24.40
N ASP A 76 -15.12 17.55 23.48
CA ASP A 76 -15.75 16.81 22.38
C ASP A 76 -14.70 16.20 21.44
N THR A 77 -13.63 16.93 21.14
CA THR A 77 -12.48 16.43 20.37
C THR A 77 -11.77 15.27 21.10
N ILE A 78 -11.60 15.38 22.43
CA ILE A 78 -10.96 14.32 23.23
C ILE A 78 -11.84 13.07 23.27
N GLU A 79 -13.15 13.22 23.46
CA GLU A 79 -14.10 12.11 23.44
C GLU A 79 -14.02 11.37 22.10
N HIS A 80 -14.11 12.11 20.99
CA HIS A 80 -14.07 11.55 19.65
C HIS A 80 -12.75 10.84 19.32
N ASN A 81 -11.61 11.48 19.60
CA ASN A 81 -10.30 10.97 19.17
C ASN A 81 -9.75 9.87 20.09
N MET A 82 -10.09 9.89 21.39
CA MET A 82 -9.48 9.00 22.39
C MET A 82 -10.40 7.91 22.89
N PHE A 83 -11.70 8.16 23.00
CA PHE A 83 -12.61 7.28 23.74
C PHE A 83 -13.71 6.64 22.89
N GLU A 84 -14.17 7.32 21.84
CA GLU A 84 -15.12 6.74 20.91
C GLU A 84 -14.49 5.56 20.15
N THR A 85 -15.18 4.43 20.21
CA THR A 85 -14.88 3.24 19.42
C THR A 85 -15.84 3.16 18.24
N TYR A 86 -15.37 2.68 17.11
CA TYR A 86 -16.21 2.45 15.95
C TYR A 86 -17.21 1.32 16.19
N ASP A 87 -18.35 1.32 15.49
CA ASP A 87 -19.37 0.28 15.63
C ASP A 87 -18.90 -1.07 15.03
N ARG A 88 -19.21 -2.16 15.73
CA ARG A 88 -18.83 -3.54 15.33
C ARG A 88 -19.36 -3.96 13.97
N ASP A 89 -20.47 -3.40 13.54
CA ASP A 89 -21.13 -3.73 12.28
C ASP A 89 -20.47 -3.04 11.08
N GLN A 90 -19.47 -2.18 11.32
CA GLN A 90 -18.78 -1.39 10.29
C GLN A 90 -17.31 -1.78 10.09
N ILE A 91 -16.68 -2.55 11.01
CA ILE A 91 -15.22 -2.77 11.00
C ILE A 91 -14.82 -4.21 11.39
N ASN A 92 -13.85 -4.77 10.68
CA ASN A 92 -13.11 -5.97 11.11
C ASN A 92 -12.08 -5.58 12.19
N GLY A 93 -12.23 -6.06 13.42
CA GLY A 93 -11.33 -5.71 14.53
C GLY A 93 -10.45 -6.87 15.00
N THR A 94 -9.21 -6.57 15.35
CA THR A 94 -8.28 -7.46 16.08
C THR A 94 -8.40 -7.29 17.59
N ARG A 95 -7.72 -8.12 18.39
CA ARG A 95 -7.46 -7.73 19.79
C ARG A 95 -6.41 -6.63 19.80
N LEU A 96 -6.48 -5.72 20.78
CA LEU A 96 -5.52 -4.64 20.98
C LEU A 96 -4.07 -5.13 20.80
N ASP A 97 -3.39 -4.59 19.79
CA ASP A 97 -1.98 -4.82 19.54
C ASP A 97 -1.14 -3.60 19.97
N ALA A 98 -0.37 -3.76 21.05
CA ALA A 98 0.51 -2.72 21.58
C ALA A 98 1.68 -2.36 20.63
N GLU A 99 2.01 -3.24 19.70
CA GLU A 99 3.09 -3.06 18.71
C GLU A 99 2.58 -2.49 17.38
N SER A 100 1.26 -2.31 17.23
CA SER A 100 0.70 -1.78 15.98
C SER A 100 1.21 -0.38 15.70
N VAL A 101 1.56 -0.11 14.44
CA VAL A 101 1.89 1.26 14.02
C VAL A 101 0.68 2.19 14.12
N MET A 102 -0.54 1.65 14.15
CA MET A 102 -1.79 2.40 14.27
C MET A 102 -2.17 2.74 15.73
N LEU A 103 -1.39 2.31 16.71
CA LEU A 103 -1.62 2.65 18.12
C LEU A 103 -0.91 3.95 18.50
N TYR A 104 -1.62 4.85 19.17
CA TYR A 104 -1.02 6.02 19.78
C TYR A 104 -0.03 5.66 20.88
N ALA A 105 0.97 6.52 21.10
CA ALA A 105 1.78 6.47 22.30
C ALA A 105 0.91 6.85 23.50
N ILE A 106 0.61 5.89 24.38
CA ILE A 106 -0.25 6.06 25.54
C ILE A 106 0.61 5.99 26.80
N PRO A 107 0.77 7.11 27.53
CA PRO A 107 1.43 7.11 28.84
C PRO A 107 0.71 6.21 29.84
N ASP A 108 1.47 5.59 30.75
CA ASP A 108 0.94 4.80 31.87
C ASP A 108 -0.06 5.61 32.73
N SER A 109 0.20 6.90 32.94
CA SER A 109 -0.70 7.78 33.70
C SER A 109 -2.10 7.93 33.08
N TRP A 110 -2.25 7.63 31.79
CA TRP A 110 -3.51 7.72 31.06
C TRP A 110 -4.38 6.48 31.20
N THR A 111 -3.87 5.42 31.83
CA THR A 111 -4.60 4.19 32.07
C THR A 111 -4.87 3.99 33.56
N ALA A 112 -5.90 3.20 33.85
CA ALA A 112 -6.33 2.83 35.20
C ALA A 112 -5.71 1.50 35.66
N ASP A 113 -4.88 0.91 34.82
CA ASP A 113 -4.02 -0.25 35.06
C ASP A 113 -2.59 0.09 34.60
N ASP A 114 -1.70 -0.90 34.48
CA ASP A 114 -0.29 -0.67 34.11
C ASP A 114 -0.06 -0.66 32.58
N PHE A 115 -1.13 -0.58 31.77
CA PHE A 115 -1.00 -0.53 30.30
C PHE A 115 -0.37 0.78 29.85
N HIS A 116 0.59 0.69 28.94
CA HIS A 116 1.19 1.83 28.25
C HIS A 116 1.71 1.38 26.88
N SER A 117 1.89 2.34 25.98
CA SER A 117 2.46 2.13 24.66
C SER A 117 3.40 3.28 24.28
N VAL A 118 4.25 3.03 23.29
CA VAL A 118 5.16 4.02 22.70
C VAL A 118 4.86 4.16 21.22
N SER A 119 5.42 5.18 20.57
CA SER A 119 5.36 5.26 19.11
C SER A 119 6.14 4.09 18.50
N ASN A 120 5.47 3.33 17.63
CA ASN A 120 6.06 2.21 16.91
C ASN A 120 6.58 2.68 15.55
N ASP A 121 7.77 2.22 15.15
CA ASP A 121 8.45 2.62 13.91
C ASP A 121 8.42 1.53 12.82
N ALA A 122 7.77 0.41 13.09
CA ALA A 122 7.64 -0.72 12.17
C ALA A 122 6.26 -1.36 12.25
N LEU A 123 5.85 -2.02 11.16
CA LEU A 123 4.62 -2.82 11.12
C LEU A 123 4.75 -4.07 11.99
N SER A 124 3.79 -4.26 12.89
CA SER A 124 3.68 -5.46 13.73
C SER A 124 3.36 -6.72 12.89
N ALA A 125 3.43 -7.89 13.51
CA ALA A 125 2.96 -9.12 12.87
C ALA A 125 1.44 -9.10 12.64
N THR A 126 0.68 -8.46 13.55
CA THR A 126 -0.76 -8.29 13.42
C THR A 126 -1.10 -7.32 12.31
N ASP A 127 -0.40 -6.18 12.20
CA ASP A 127 -0.61 -5.19 11.13
C ASP A 127 -0.54 -5.87 9.75
N LYS A 128 0.53 -6.64 9.52
CA LYS A 128 0.78 -7.34 8.25
C LYS A 128 -0.28 -8.40 7.95
N SER A 129 -0.60 -9.24 8.92
CA SER A 129 -1.54 -10.35 8.73
C SER A 129 -2.99 -9.87 8.62
N PHE A 130 -3.36 -8.82 9.35
CA PHE A 130 -4.68 -8.21 9.27
C PHE A 130 -4.89 -7.54 7.92
N ILE A 131 -4.00 -6.60 7.53
CA ILE A 131 -4.19 -5.84 6.30
C ILE A 131 -4.00 -6.70 5.05
N GLY A 132 -3.11 -7.70 5.09
CA GLY A 132 -2.87 -8.64 4.01
C GLY A 132 -3.87 -9.78 3.92
N SER A 133 -4.90 -9.81 4.77
CA SER A 133 -5.94 -10.84 4.69
C SER A 133 -6.88 -10.60 3.52
N GLU A 134 -7.41 -11.68 2.93
CA GLU A 134 -8.40 -11.62 1.84
C GLU A 134 -9.65 -10.81 2.19
N VAL A 135 -9.96 -10.68 3.48
CA VAL A 135 -11.11 -9.91 3.96
C VAL A 135 -10.89 -8.40 3.81
N ASN A 136 -9.65 -7.92 4.01
CA ASN A 136 -9.35 -6.48 4.04
C ASN A 136 -8.75 -6.01 2.71
N TYR A 137 -7.79 -6.74 2.16
CA TYR A 137 -7.22 -6.49 0.83
C TYR A 137 -7.02 -7.83 0.12
N PRO A 138 -8.05 -8.33 -0.60
CA PRO A 138 -7.90 -9.47 -1.48
C PRO A 138 -7.04 -9.07 -2.68
N PHE A 139 -5.73 -9.02 -2.46
CA PHE A 139 -4.81 -9.32 -3.55
C PHE A 139 -5.15 -10.73 -3.97
N PRO A 140 -5.41 -11.00 -5.26
CA PRO A 140 -5.64 -12.36 -5.68
C PRO A 140 -4.46 -13.21 -5.18
N GLU A 141 -4.73 -14.19 -4.32
CA GLU A 141 -3.74 -15.21 -3.96
C GLU A 141 -3.20 -15.74 -5.28
N ASP A 142 -1.88 -15.61 -5.46
CA ASP A 142 -1.09 -16.10 -6.59
C ASP A 142 -1.96 -16.63 -7.74
N VAL A 143 -2.36 -15.75 -8.66
CA VAL A 143 -3.08 -16.13 -9.89
C VAL A 143 -2.19 -17.09 -10.67
N GLU A 144 -2.44 -18.37 -10.40
CA GLU A 144 -1.92 -19.58 -11.02
C GLU A 144 -0.39 -19.72 -11.06
N GLU A 145 0.07 -20.97 -11.14
CA GLU A 145 1.47 -21.27 -11.42
C GLU A 145 1.94 -20.43 -12.60
N VAL A 146 2.70 -19.36 -12.37
CA VAL A 146 3.36 -18.63 -13.45
C VAL A 146 4.24 -19.68 -14.14
N PRO A 147 3.91 -20.12 -15.38
CA PRO A 147 4.69 -21.16 -16.01
C PRO A 147 6.12 -20.65 -16.07
N GLU A 148 7.06 -21.40 -15.49
CA GLU A 148 8.47 -21.07 -15.64
C GLU A 148 8.74 -21.03 -17.14
N VAL A 149 9.12 -19.85 -17.60
CA VAL A 149 9.65 -19.58 -18.93
C VAL A 149 11.13 -19.96 -18.84
N PRO A 150 11.57 -21.19 -19.20
CA PRO A 150 13.00 -21.48 -19.23
C PRO A 150 13.68 -20.49 -20.16
N VAL A 151 14.65 -19.75 -19.61
CA VAL A 151 15.43 -18.77 -20.34
C VAL A 151 16.40 -19.53 -21.23
N THR A 152 15.93 -19.85 -22.44
CA THR A 152 16.83 -20.04 -23.58
C THR A 152 16.10 -19.57 -24.83
N ARG A 153 16.54 -18.41 -25.35
CA ARG A 153 16.08 -17.76 -26.59
C ARG A 153 14.59 -17.37 -26.62
N VAL A 154 14.34 -16.11 -26.28
CA VAL A 154 13.21 -15.28 -26.77
C VAL A 154 11.87 -16.02 -26.71
N GLN A 155 11.30 -16.11 -25.52
CA GLN A 155 9.90 -16.55 -25.42
C GLN A 155 9.01 -15.40 -25.87
N HIS A 156 8.23 -15.70 -26.90
CA HIS A 156 7.11 -14.91 -27.36
C HIS A 156 5.90 -15.43 -26.60
N VAL A 157 5.38 -14.62 -25.69
CA VAL A 157 4.13 -14.95 -24.98
C VAL A 157 3.01 -14.21 -25.70
N GLU A 158 2.04 -14.96 -26.21
CA GLU A 158 0.78 -14.40 -26.69
C GLU A 158 -0.18 -14.37 -25.51
N ALA A 159 -0.85 -13.24 -25.30
CA ALA A 159 -1.80 -13.05 -24.20
C ALA A 159 -2.92 -12.10 -24.62
N GLU A 160 -3.93 -11.99 -23.76
CA GLU A 160 -5.09 -11.13 -24.00
C GLU A 160 -5.57 -10.55 -22.69
N ILE A 161 -5.72 -9.22 -22.66
CA ILE A 161 -6.41 -8.52 -21.58
C ILE A 161 -7.90 -8.68 -21.86
N THR A 162 -8.57 -9.50 -21.08
CA THR A 162 -9.96 -9.92 -21.28
C THR A 162 -10.97 -9.05 -20.55
N VAL A 163 -10.56 -8.38 -19.47
CA VAL A 163 -11.42 -7.45 -18.72
C VAL A 163 -10.74 -6.09 -18.48
N PRO A 164 -11.48 -4.97 -18.52
CA PRO A 164 -10.91 -3.66 -18.22
C PRO A 164 -10.25 -3.61 -16.84
N GLY A 165 -9.04 -3.07 -16.80
CA GLY A 165 -8.25 -2.95 -15.56
C GLY A 165 -7.44 -4.19 -15.19
N GLU A 166 -7.58 -5.30 -15.94
CA GLU A 166 -6.72 -6.48 -15.80
C GLU A 166 -5.24 -6.13 -16.00
N GLN A 167 -4.40 -6.86 -15.25
CA GLN A 167 -2.96 -6.75 -15.30
C GLN A 167 -2.37 -8.15 -15.35
N ASP A 168 -1.63 -8.42 -16.41
CA ASP A 168 -0.90 -9.68 -16.56
C ASP A 168 0.48 -9.54 -15.95
N LEU A 169 0.89 -10.53 -15.15
CA LEU A 169 2.19 -10.54 -14.50
C LEU A 169 3.03 -11.73 -14.99
N TYR A 170 4.21 -11.44 -15.51
CA TYR A 170 5.19 -12.41 -15.97
C TYR A 170 6.45 -12.35 -15.12
N THR A 171 7.25 -13.42 -15.14
CA THR A 171 8.57 -13.44 -14.51
C THR A 171 9.65 -13.93 -15.48
N PHE A 172 10.86 -13.39 -15.35
CA PHE A 172 12.04 -13.90 -16.03
C PHE A 172 13.26 -13.82 -15.12
N VAL A 173 14.22 -14.71 -15.33
CA VAL A 173 15.47 -14.76 -14.56
C VAL A 173 16.59 -14.13 -15.39
N VAL A 174 17.35 -13.24 -14.75
CA VAL A 174 18.58 -12.67 -15.30
C VAL A 174 19.74 -13.45 -14.69
N ASP A 175 20.51 -14.17 -15.51
CA ASP A 175 21.67 -14.95 -15.03
C ASP A 175 22.99 -14.17 -15.06
N ARG A 176 23.03 -13.11 -15.88
CA ARG A 176 24.22 -12.27 -16.07
C ARG A 176 23.84 -10.81 -16.24
N ALA A 177 24.70 -9.95 -15.71
CA ALA A 177 24.62 -8.51 -15.90
C ALA A 177 24.76 -8.15 -17.40
N ALA A 178 23.68 -7.70 -18.03
CA ALA A 178 23.66 -7.32 -19.45
C ALA A 178 22.55 -6.29 -19.72
N LEU A 179 22.51 -5.75 -20.93
CA LEU A 179 21.40 -4.93 -21.40
C LEU A 179 20.26 -5.87 -21.81
N TYR A 180 19.09 -5.75 -21.18
CA TYR A 180 17.90 -6.49 -21.55
C TYR A 180 16.91 -5.54 -22.21
N THR A 181 16.15 -6.06 -23.18
CA THR A 181 14.99 -5.37 -23.75
C THR A 181 13.75 -6.20 -23.49
N VAL A 182 12.74 -5.59 -22.88
CA VAL A 182 11.40 -6.15 -22.71
C VAL A 182 10.47 -5.33 -23.57
N GLU A 183 9.72 -5.94 -24.46
CA GLU A 183 8.83 -5.20 -25.35
C GLU A 183 7.56 -5.99 -25.66
N THR A 184 6.49 -5.24 -25.88
CA THR A 184 5.22 -5.78 -26.32
C THR A 184 5.05 -5.63 -27.83
N GLY A 185 4.09 -6.37 -28.39
CA GLY A 185 3.68 -6.29 -29.78
C GLY A 185 2.18 -6.49 -29.93
N GLY A 186 1.66 -6.20 -31.11
CA GLY A 186 0.24 -6.32 -31.42
C GLY A 186 -0.41 -4.97 -31.71
N ALA A 187 -1.73 -4.99 -31.83
CA ALA A 187 -2.54 -3.80 -32.14
C ALA A 187 -3.11 -3.12 -30.89
N THR A 188 -3.00 -3.75 -29.73
CA THR A 188 -3.52 -3.25 -28.45
C THR A 188 -2.52 -2.30 -27.81
N ASP A 189 -3.02 -1.16 -27.34
CA ASP A 189 -2.22 -0.15 -26.64
C ASP A 189 -2.01 -0.59 -25.19
N VAL A 190 -0.77 -0.96 -24.87
CA VAL A 190 -0.43 -1.56 -23.58
C VAL A 190 0.73 -0.83 -22.92
N VAL A 191 0.70 -0.77 -21.59
CA VAL A 191 1.75 -0.22 -20.76
C VAL A 191 2.51 -1.34 -20.07
N LEU A 192 3.83 -1.23 -20.03
CA LEU A 192 4.72 -2.21 -19.43
C LEU A 192 5.49 -1.61 -18.25
N ALA A 193 5.52 -2.32 -17.12
CA ALA A 193 6.37 -2.03 -15.98
C ALA A 193 7.25 -3.24 -15.63
N VAL A 194 8.54 -3.00 -15.38
CA VAL A 194 9.51 -4.02 -14.95
C VAL A 194 9.87 -3.80 -13.49
N PHE A 195 9.81 -4.85 -12.68
CA PHE A 195 10.16 -4.85 -11.26
C PHE A 195 11.28 -5.83 -10.95
N GLY A 196 12.06 -5.54 -9.92
CA GLY A 196 13.11 -6.41 -9.40
C GLY A 196 14.43 -5.69 -9.06
N PRO A 197 15.53 -6.44 -8.87
CA PRO A 197 15.54 -7.91 -8.72
C PRO A 197 14.84 -8.36 -7.43
N ASP A 198 14.30 -9.59 -7.45
CA ASP A 198 13.71 -10.36 -6.34
C ASP A 198 12.62 -9.63 -5.53
N SER A 199 11.95 -8.67 -6.17
CA SER A 199 10.87 -7.89 -5.58
C SER A 199 9.81 -7.63 -6.64
N LYS A 200 8.56 -8.04 -6.34
CA LYS A 200 7.38 -7.80 -7.19
C LYS A 200 6.97 -6.31 -7.23
N THR A 201 7.52 -5.47 -6.36
CA THR A 201 7.08 -4.06 -6.18
C THR A 201 8.19 -3.03 -6.39
N ARG A 202 9.45 -3.45 -6.43
CA ARG A 202 10.58 -2.54 -6.70
C ARG A 202 10.64 -2.20 -8.19
N LEU A 203 10.11 -1.04 -8.57
CA LEU A 203 10.10 -0.59 -9.97
C LEU A 203 11.53 -0.36 -10.49
N VAL A 204 11.85 -0.97 -11.63
CA VAL A 204 13.09 -0.78 -12.40
C VAL A 204 12.86 0.21 -13.52
N GLY A 205 11.70 0.15 -14.17
CA GLY A 205 11.29 1.11 -15.19
C GLY A 205 9.90 0.80 -15.73
N GLU A 206 9.24 1.82 -16.25
CA GLU A 206 7.93 1.75 -16.91
C GLU A 206 8.06 2.43 -18.28
N ASN A 207 7.40 1.89 -19.30
CA ASN A 207 7.31 2.53 -20.61
C ASN A 207 5.98 2.15 -21.26
N ASP A 208 5.34 3.10 -21.93
CA ASP A 208 4.05 2.99 -22.61
C ASP A 208 4.21 3.05 -24.15
N ASP A 209 5.05 3.93 -24.70
CA ASP A 209 5.17 4.13 -26.17
C ASP A 209 6.60 3.94 -26.73
N GLY A 210 7.42 3.11 -26.09
CA GLY A 210 8.82 2.90 -26.50
C GLY A 210 9.06 2.00 -27.73
N GLY A 211 8.03 1.31 -28.23
CA GLY A 211 8.09 0.25 -29.24
C GLY A 211 7.56 0.65 -30.63
N GLU A 212 7.15 -0.33 -31.44
CA GLU A 212 6.53 -0.07 -32.75
C GLU A 212 5.03 0.20 -32.57
N GLY A 213 4.57 1.38 -32.99
CA GLY A 213 3.17 1.80 -32.78
C GLY A 213 2.93 2.23 -31.33
N HIS A 214 1.87 1.69 -30.71
CA HIS A 214 1.46 1.93 -29.31
C HIS A 214 1.93 0.81 -28.36
N ASN A 215 3.05 0.17 -28.70
CA ASN A 215 3.60 -0.92 -27.92
C ASN A 215 4.67 -0.41 -26.97
N ALA A 216 4.67 -0.95 -25.76
CA ALA A 216 5.64 -0.61 -24.74
C ALA A 216 6.99 -1.29 -24.98
N ARG A 217 8.08 -0.59 -24.65
CA ARG A 217 9.43 -1.16 -24.65
C ARG A 217 10.29 -0.61 -23.52
N PHE A 218 10.76 -1.49 -22.66
CA PHE A 218 11.82 -1.21 -21.69
C PHE A 218 13.16 -1.70 -22.23
N SER A 219 14.22 -0.88 -22.10
CA SER A 219 15.61 -1.30 -22.34
C SER A 219 16.49 -0.81 -21.19
N GLY A 220 17.10 -1.74 -20.46
CA GLY A 220 17.87 -1.41 -19.26
C GLY A 220 18.92 -2.46 -18.92
N ARG A 221 20.00 -2.03 -18.25
CA ARG A 221 21.01 -2.96 -17.74
C ARG A 221 20.47 -3.63 -16.48
N LEU A 222 20.29 -4.94 -16.51
CA LEU A 222 19.77 -5.72 -15.39
C LEU A 222 20.89 -6.56 -14.78
N GLU A 223 20.94 -6.59 -13.45
CA GLU A 223 21.84 -7.45 -12.68
C GLU A 223 21.20 -8.82 -12.41
N PRO A 224 21.98 -9.87 -12.10
CA PRO A 224 21.43 -11.20 -11.83
C PRO A 224 20.34 -11.21 -10.74
N GLY A 225 19.26 -11.94 -10.98
CA GLY A 225 18.10 -12.01 -10.08
C GLY A 225 16.81 -12.31 -10.82
N ARG A 226 15.71 -12.47 -10.09
CA ARG A 226 14.37 -12.65 -10.67
C ARG A 226 13.71 -11.29 -10.90
N TYR A 227 13.15 -11.09 -12.08
CA TYR A 227 12.41 -9.89 -12.44
C TYR A 227 10.96 -10.23 -12.77
N TYR A 228 10.11 -9.22 -12.66
CA TYR A 228 8.68 -9.30 -12.93
C TYR A 228 8.31 -8.26 -13.98
N VAL A 229 7.44 -8.63 -14.91
CA VAL A 229 6.92 -7.73 -15.96
C VAL A 229 5.42 -7.68 -15.79
N GLN A 230 4.90 -6.49 -15.53
CA GLN A 230 3.47 -6.22 -15.52
C GLN A 230 3.08 -5.60 -16.85
N VAL A 231 2.07 -6.17 -17.51
CA VAL A 231 1.45 -5.61 -18.70
C VAL A 231 -0.01 -5.29 -18.41
N ARG A 232 -0.46 -4.13 -18.84
CA ARG A 232 -1.86 -3.70 -18.71
C ARG A 232 -2.28 -2.88 -19.91
N HIS A 233 -3.56 -2.72 -20.12
CA HIS A 233 -4.06 -1.81 -21.14
C HIS A 233 -3.75 -0.35 -20.75
N PHE A 234 -3.51 0.51 -21.74
CA PHE A 234 -3.33 1.94 -21.51
C PHE A 234 -4.59 2.58 -20.89
N ASP A 235 -5.74 2.41 -21.54
CA ASP A 235 -7.06 2.70 -20.96
C ASP A 235 -7.47 1.65 -19.92
N ARG A 236 -7.35 2.02 -18.64
CA ARG A 236 -7.73 1.16 -17.50
C ARG A 236 -9.25 1.00 -17.33
N GLY A 237 -10.06 1.91 -17.88
CA GLY A 237 -11.50 1.97 -17.62
C GLY A 237 -12.33 1.16 -18.62
N GLY A 238 -11.82 0.91 -19.82
CA GLY A 238 -12.57 0.19 -20.86
C GLY A 238 -11.73 -0.64 -21.82
N GLY A 239 -10.40 -0.62 -21.70
CA GLY A 239 -9.50 -1.26 -22.65
C GLY A 239 -9.32 -2.76 -22.43
N VAL A 240 -9.37 -3.50 -23.53
CA VAL A 240 -9.15 -4.95 -23.63
C VAL A 240 -8.49 -5.25 -24.97
N GLY A 241 -7.80 -6.37 -25.09
CA GLY A 241 -7.24 -6.81 -26.37
C GLY A 241 -6.03 -7.71 -26.27
N ALA A 242 -5.74 -8.38 -27.38
CA ALA A 242 -4.60 -9.28 -27.51
C ALA A 242 -3.29 -8.52 -27.68
N TYR A 243 -2.22 -9.04 -27.10
CA TYR A 243 -0.87 -8.52 -27.23
C TYR A 243 0.14 -9.67 -27.16
N SER A 244 1.38 -9.38 -27.58
CA SER A 244 2.50 -10.28 -27.35
C SER A 244 3.56 -9.63 -26.47
N LEU A 245 4.33 -10.45 -25.75
CA LEU A 245 5.44 -10.03 -24.91
C LEU A 245 6.71 -10.80 -25.30
N ARG A 246 7.84 -10.10 -25.38
CA ARG A 246 9.15 -10.72 -25.58
C ARG A 246 10.25 -10.08 -24.73
N VAL A 247 11.19 -10.92 -24.29
CA VAL A 247 12.40 -10.52 -23.56
C VAL A 247 13.65 -10.89 -24.38
N LEU A 248 14.52 -9.91 -24.62
CA LEU A 248 15.75 -10.01 -25.41
C LEU A 248 16.97 -9.64 -24.56
N VAL A 249 18.13 -10.20 -24.89
CA VAL A 249 19.46 -9.96 -24.28
C VAL A 249 20.48 -9.61 -25.34
#